data_AF-A0A2V7V9E6-F1
#
_entry.id   AF-A0A2V7V9E6-F1
#
_cell.length_a   1.000
_cell.length_b   1.000
_cell.length_c   1.000
_cell.angle_alpha   90.00
_cell.angle_beta   90.00
_cell.angle_gamma   90.00
#
_symmetry.space_group_name_H-M   'P 1'
#
loop_
_entity.id
_entity.type
_entity.pdbx_description
1 polymer ?
#
loop_
_entity_poly.entity_id
_entity_poly.type
_entity_poly.pdbx_seq_one_letter_code
_entity_poly.pdbx_strand_id
1 'polypeptide(L)'
;MNRRLLVFAGLLAFADNAVAQEPVAPPDEKQSQAPPAYFEKITVESASRVPEELVSAPATMDVVTVGDIAASSAQSLADLFRPLTGENVVQTSARDFNLTCRQA
;
A
#
# COMPACT_ATOMS: atom_id res chain seq x y z
N MET A 1 21.18 -39.41 44.74
CA MET A 1 20.10 -40.27 45.28
C MET A 1 19.16 -39.38 46.09
N ASN A 2 17.86 -39.42 45.75
CA ASN A 2 16.69 -38.95 46.50
C ASN A 2 16.06 -37.57 46.18
N ARG A 3 14.84 -37.69 45.63
CA ARG A 3 13.76 -36.73 45.37
C ARG A 3 13.01 -36.38 46.66
N ARG A 4 12.38 -35.20 46.74
CA ARG A 4 11.05 -34.85 47.35
C ARG A 4 11.01 -33.33 47.59
N LEU A 5 10.28 -32.51 46.83
CA LEU A 5 8.82 -32.30 46.80
C LEU A 5 8.29 -31.56 48.05
N LEU A 6 7.86 -30.31 47.86
CA LEU A 6 6.87 -29.50 48.61
C LEU A 6 6.84 -28.11 47.94
N VAL A 7 5.96 -27.86 46.96
CA VAL A 7 4.53 -27.46 47.07
C VAL A 7 4.34 -26.11 47.79
N PHE A 8 3.89 -25.14 46.97
CA PHE A 8 3.30 -23.83 47.25
C PHE A 8 2.56 -23.68 48.61
N ALA A 9 2.81 -22.56 49.31
CA ALA A 9 1.78 -21.70 49.93
C ALA A 9 2.40 -20.61 50.83
N GLY A 10 1.83 -19.39 50.80
CA GLY A 10 2.01 -18.33 51.80
C GLY A 10 2.91 -17.19 51.30
N LEU A 11 2.41 -16.18 50.58
CA LEU A 11 1.55 -15.09 51.06
C LEU A 11 2.11 -14.42 52.33
N LEU A 12 2.99 -13.42 52.14
CA LEU A 12 3.18 -12.20 52.96
C LEU A 12 4.60 -11.64 52.77
N ALA A 13 4.76 -10.72 51.81
CA ALA A 13 5.82 -9.70 51.83
C ALA A 13 5.61 -8.71 50.66
N PHE A 14 4.60 -7.85 50.78
CA PHE A 14 4.60 -6.58 50.05
C PHE A 14 5.11 -5.52 51.03
N ALA A 15 6.43 -5.33 51.06
CA ALA A 15 7.08 -4.20 51.72
C ALA A 15 7.57 -3.24 50.65
N ASP A 16 7.17 -1.98 50.79
CA ASP A 16 7.72 -0.76 50.23
C ASP A 16 8.18 -0.76 48.78
N ASN A 17 7.27 -0.39 47.89
CA ASN A 17 7.62 0.52 46.80
C ASN A 17 6.66 1.72 46.84
N ALA A 18 6.96 2.67 47.73
CA ALA A 18 6.42 4.02 47.64
C ALA A 18 7.03 4.71 46.41
N VAL A 19 6.50 4.41 45.23
CA VAL A 19 6.68 5.25 44.04
C VAL A 19 5.74 6.44 44.21
N ALA A 20 6.30 7.59 44.56
CA ALA A 20 5.60 8.86 44.42
C ALA A 20 5.21 9.02 42.94
N GLN A 21 3.91 8.98 42.65
CA GLN A 21 3.38 9.33 41.33
C GLN A 21 3.55 10.84 41.16
N GLU A 22 4.58 11.23 40.42
CA GLU A 22 4.63 12.52 39.76
C GLU A 22 3.34 12.66 38.91
N PRO A 23 2.66 13.82 38.92
CA PRO A 23 1.39 13.96 38.21
C PRO A 23 1.64 13.66 36.74
N VAL A 24 0.98 12.63 36.20
CA VAL A 24 0.96 12.37 34.76
C VAL A 24 0.35 13.60 34.11
N ALA A 25 1.21 14.42 33.51
CA ALA A 25 0.78 15.46 32.59
C ALA A 25 -0.08 14.80 31.50
N PRO A 26 -1.19 15.43 31.08
CA PRO A 26 -2.00 14.93 29.98
C PRO A 26 -1.12 14.60 28.77
N PRO A 27 -1.41 13.54 28.00
CA PRO A 27 -0.67 13.25 26.78
C PRO A 27 -0.69 14.50 25.90
N ASP A 28 0.48 15.04 25.57
CA ASP A 28 0.61 16.07 24.55
C ASP A 28 -0.03 15.52 23.27
N GLU A 29 -1.24 15.99 22.96
CA GLU A 29 -1.90 15.86 21.67
C GLU A 29 -1.14 16.70 20.63
N LYS A 30 0.17 16.47 20.49
CA LYS A 30 0.86 16.82 19.24
C LYS A 30 0.41 15.80 18.21
N GLN A 31 -0.78 16.07 17.69
CA GLN A 31 -1.28 15.58 16.43
C GLN A 31 -0.08 15.51 15.48
N SER A 32 0.35 14.28 15.19
CA SER A 32 1.41 14.03 14.23
C SER A 32 0.90 14.53 12.88
N GLN A 33 1.15 15.80 12.60
CA GLN A 33 0.82 16.45 11.34
C GLN A 33 1.76 15.85 10.29
N ALA A 34 1.38 14.68 9.78
CA ALA A 34 1.96 14.16 8.56
C ALA A 34 1.75 15.23 7.47
N PRO A 35 2.81 15.61 6.72
CA PRO A 35 2.67 16.55 5.61
C PRO A 35 1.55 16.10 4.65
N PRO A 36 0.78 17.02 4.06
CA PRO A 36 -0.26 16.65 3.10
C PRO A 36 0.36 15.85 1.96
N ALA A 37 -0.17 14.65 1.70
CA ALA A 37 0.25 13.84 0.57
C ALA A 37 -0.25 14.52 -0.73
N TYR A 38 0.69 14.98 -1.55
CA TYR A 38 0.39 15.49 -2.89
C TYR A 38 0.28 14.30 -3.83
N PHE A 39 -0.92 14.08 -4.37
CA PHE A 39 -1.15 13.12 -5.43
C PHE A 39 -1.18 13.84 -6.77
N GLU A 40 -0.51 13.29 -7.76
CA GLU A 40 -0.61 13.78 -9.13
C GLU A 40 -2.04 13.61 -9.63
N LYS A 41 -2.58 14.67 -10.23
CA LYS A 41 -3.95 14.71 -10.73
C LYS A 41 -3.95 14.33 -12.21
N ILE A 42 -4.41 13.12 -12.50
CA ILE A 42 -4.54 12.63 -13.87
C ILE A 42 -5.95 12.94 -14.37
N THR A 43 -6.03 13.72 -15.45
CA THR A 43 -7.27 13.99 -16.17
C THR A 43 -7.35 13.09 -17.40
N VAL A 44 -8.47 12.40 -17.57
CA VAL A 44 -8.74 11.54 -18.72
C VAL A 44 -9.95 12.07 -19.50
N GLU A 45 -9.93 11.84 -20.82
CA GLU A 45 -11.05 12.16 -21.72
C GLU A 45 -11.52 10.94 -22.50
N SER A 46 -10.76 9.84 -22.51
CA SER A 46 -11.02 8.70 -23.40
C SER A 46 -12.26 7.88 -23.04
N ALA A 47 -12.72 7.92 -21.78
CA ALA A 47 -13.90 7.18 -21.34
C ALA A 47 -15.22 7.92 -21.65
N SER A 48 -15.30 9.21 -21.31
CA SER A 48 -16.53 10.00 -21.42
C SER A 48 -16.53 11.04 -22.55
N ARG A 49 -15.38 11.27 -23.20
CA ARG A 49 -15.13 12.40 -24.13
C ARG A 49 -15.23 13.79 -23.50
N VAL A 50 -15.27 13.84 -22.17
CA VAL A 50 -15.27 15.08 -21.39
C VAL A 50 -14.09 14.99 -20.43
N PRO A 51 -13.39 16.11 -20.14
CA PRO A 51 -12.28 16.08 -19.18
C PRO A 51 -12.80 15.75 -17.79
N GLU A 52 -12.32 14.65 -17.22
CA GLU A 52 -12.64 14.21 -15.87
C GLU A 52 -11.41 13.65 -15.16
N GLU A 53 -11.43 13.67 -13.84
CA GLU A 53 -10.35 13.07 -13.05
C GLU A 53 -10.42 11.54 -13.16
N LEU A 54 -9.28 10.87 -13.22
CA LEU A 54 -9.20 9.40 -13.31
C LEU A 54 -10.02 8.70 -12.21
N VAL A 55 -10.04 9.25 -10.99
CA VAL A 55 -10.83 8.73 -9.85
C VAL A 55 -12.34 8.81 -10.07
N SER A 56 -12.79 9.74 -10.90
CA SER A 56 -14.20 9.99 -11.21
C SER A 56 -14.63 9.39 -12.55
N ALA A 57 -13.72 8.72 -13.28
CA ALA A 57 -14.00 8.16 -14.58
C ALA A 57 -15.12 7.08 -14.52
N PRO A 58 -16.00 7.00 -15.54
CA PRO A 58 -17.15 6.10 -15.55
C PRO A 58 -16.78 4.63 -15.84
N ALA A 59 -15.51 4.33 -16.05
CA ALA A 59 -14.98 3.00 -16.33
C ALA A 59 -13.66 2.77 -15.59
N THR A 60 -13.35 1.51 -15.30
CA THR A 60 -12.04 1.12 -14.76
C THR A 60 -10.97 1.37 -15.82
N MET A 61 -9.92 2.10 -15.48
CA MET A 61 -8.86 2.49 -16.40
C MET A 61 -7.51 2.47 -15.70
N ASP A 62 -6.50 1.96 -16.40
CA ASP A 62 -5.08 2.17 -16.07
C ASP A 62 -4.50 3.21 -17.03
N VAL A 63 -3.66 4.12 -16.52
CA VAL A 63 -3.00 5.15 -17.32
C VAL A 63 -1.49 4.95 -17.26
N VAL A 64 -0.87 4.78 -18.43
CA VAL A 64 0.58 4.76 -18.57
C VAL A 64 1.04 6.19 -18.87
N THR A 65 1.71 6.81 -17.90
CA THR A 65 2.17 8.20 -17.99
C THR A 65 3.53 8.30 -18.69
N VAL A 66 3.95 9.53 -19.03
CA VAL A 66 5.30 9.79 -19.54
C VAL A 66 6.36 9.42 -18.49
N GLY A 67 6.06 9.62 -17.20
CA GLY A 67 6.93 9.21 -16.10
C GLY A 67 7.12 7.69 -16.06
N ASP A 68 6.05 6.92 -16.25
CA ASP A 68 6.11 5.45 -16.29
C ASP A 68 6.94 4.96 -17.48
N ILE A 69 6.77 5.58 -18.65
CA ILE A 69 7.56 5.24 -19.85
C ILE A 69 9.03 5.57 -19.63
N ALA A 70 9.35 6.73 -19.06
CA ALA A 70 10.72 7.15 -18.82
C ALA A 70 11.43 6.35 -17.73
N ALA A 71 10.69 5.91 -16.71
CA ALA A 71 11.19 5.05 -15.64
C ALA A 71 11.29 3.57 -16.06
N SER A 72 10.54 3.17 -17.08
CA SER A 72 10.52 1.80 -17.58
C SER A 72 11.74 1.49 -18.45
N SER A 73 12.24 0.26 -18.32
CA SER A 73 13.25 -0.30 -19.23
C SER A 73 12.63 -0.97 -20.47
N ALA A 74 11.32 -0.80 -20.70
CA ALA A 74 10.60 -1.42 -21.80
C ALA A 74 11.20 -1.05 -23.15
N GLN A 75 11.43 -2.07 -23.98
CA GLN A 75 11.94 -1.91 -25.34
C GLN A 75 10.80 -1.95 -26.38
N SER A 76 9.57 -2.22 -25.95
CA SER A 76 8.40 -2.36 -26.79
C SER A 76 7.11 -1.99 -26.05
N LEU A 77 6.03 -1.72 -26.79
CA LEU A 77 4.70 -1.51 -26.21
C LEU A 77 4.19 -2.74 -25.46
N ALA A 78 4.51 -3.95 -25.92
CA ALA A 78 4.14 -5.18 -25.24
C ALA A 78 4.72 -5.24 -23.82
N ASP A 79 5.97 -4.80 -23.65
CA ASP A 79 6.62 -4.76 -22.33
C ASP A 79 6.01 -3.69 -21.42
N LEU A 80 5.54 -2.58 -21.99
CA LEU A 80 4.82 -1.53 -21.25
C LEU A 80 3.45 -1.99 -20.75
N PHE A 81 2.78 -2.89 -21.47
CA PHE A 81 1.44 -3.37 -21.08
C PHE A 81 1.47 -4.60 -20.16
N ARG A 82 2.59 -5.33 -20.07
CA ARG A 82 2.73 -6.49 -19.16
C ARG A 82 2.46 -6.19 -17.68
N PRO A 83 2.83 -5.02 -17.13
CA PRO A 83 2.52 -4.67 -15.73
C PRO A 83 1.07 -4.30 -15.49
N LEU A 84 0.26 -4.05 -16.53
CA LEU A 84 -1.12 -3.61 -16.39
C LEU A 84 -1.99 -4.72 -15.82
N THR A 85 -2.99 -4.33 -15.02
CA THR A 85 -3.82 -5.31 -14.31
C THR A 85 -4.99 -5.76 -15.17
N GLY A 86 -5.22 -7.07 -15.25
CA GLY A 86 -6.35 -7.62 -16.01
C GLY A 86 -6.15 -7.65 -17.52
N GLU A 87 -4.93 -7.35 -17.97
CA GLU A 87 -4.47 -7.45 -19.35
C GLU A 87 -3.61 -8.69 -19.54
N ASN A 88 -3.77 -9.37 -20.67
CA ASN A 88 -2.92 -10.46 -21.09
C ASN A 88 -2.24 -10.12 -22.41
N VAL A 89 -0.92 -10.09 -22.38
CA VAL A 89 -0.05 -9.73 -23.50
C VAL A 89 0.65 -10.99 -24.01
N VAL A 90 0.35 -11.40 -25.24
CA VAL A 90 0.99 -12.56 -25.89
C VAL A 90 1.76 -12.10 -27.11
N GLN A 91 3.06 -12.32 -27.13
CA GLN A 91 3.89 -12.03 -28.29
C GLN A 91 3.63 -13.08 -29.38
N THR A 92 3.23 -12.63 -30.57
CA THR A 92 2.93 -13.52 -31.71
C THR A 92 4.09 -13.55 -32.71
N SER A 93 4.91 -12.49 -32.76
CA SER A 93 6.08 -12.36 -33.64
C SER A 93 7.13 -11.45 -32.98
N ALA A 94 8.30 -11.29 -33.64
CA ALA A 94 9.33 -10.36 -33.18
C ALA A 94 8.87 -8.90 -33.12
N ARG A 95 7.83 -8.53 -33.89
CA ARG A 95 7.28 -7.16 -33.93
C ARG A 95 5.82 -7.06 -33.51
N ASP A 96 5.10 -8.17 -33.50
CA ASP A 96 3.66 -8.19 -33.27
C ASP A 96 3.33 -8.86 -31.95
N PHE A 97 2.29 -8.35 -31.30
CA PHE A 97 1.74 -8.91 -30.08
C PHE A 97 0.22 -8.79 -30.10
N ASN A 98 -0.42 -9.70 -29.39
CA ASN A 98 -1.84 -9.63 -29.09
C ASN A 98 -2.02 -9.13 -27.65
N LEU A 99 -2.97 -8.21 -27.48
CA LEU A 99 -3.40 -7.70 -26.18
C LEU A 99 -4.86 -8.11 -26.00
N THR A 100 -5.13 -8.82 -24.91
CA THR A 100 -6.47 -9.27 -24.54
C THR A 100 -6.84 -8.70 -23.18
N CYS A 101 -7.87 -7.86 -23.16
CA CYS A 101 -8.45 -7.30 -21.94
C CYS A 101 -9.57 -8.24 -21.47
N ARG A 102 -9.59 -8.64 -20.20
CA ARG A 102 -10.72 -9.34 -19.53
C ARG A 102 -11.38 -10.49 -20.36
N GLN A 103 -10.95 -11.74 -20.20
CA GLN A 103 -11.61 -12.98 -20.72
C GLN A 103 -12.42 -12.79 -22.03
N ALA A 104 -11.77 -12.26 -23.06
CA ALA A 104 -12.34 -12.14 -24.41
C ALA A 104 -11.91 -13.34 -25.26
#